data_AF-K3YVU7-F1
#
_entry.id   AF-K3YVU7-F1
#
_cell.length_a   1.000
_cell.length_b   1.000
_cell.length_c   1.000
_cell.angle_alpha   90.00
_cell.angle_beta   90.00
_cell.angle_gamma   90.00
#
_symmetry.space_group_name_H-M   'P 1'
#
loop_
_entity.id
_entity.type
_entity.pdbx_description
1 polymer ?
#
loop_
_entity_poly.entity_id
_entity_poly.type
_entity_poly.pdbx_seq_one_letter_code
_entity_poly.pdbx_strand_id
1 'polypeptide(L)'
;MRVVELGVTHVPREVFEDYLRDIAPRFTAETYRLLTHNCNNFSNEVAQFLVGAGIPEYILNLPSEVMSSPMGPLIMPMIQNLESTLRNNAAPQATQFVPTPASVSVPSAPDKAAVKREEPAPPPAAAEASKEAAAPASAPAPAADPLGSARGKVQEEVMREFAAIMASGTLRASEAAALAMRRVMERHGDGATMQQG
;
A
#
# COMPACT_ATOMS: atom_id res chain seq x y z
N MET A 1 5.83 20.80 3.90
CA MET A 1 5.68 21.16 2.47
C MET A 1 6.96 21.88 2.03
N ARG A 2 7.46 21.68 0.81
CA ARG A 2 8.62 22.39 0.26
C ARG A 2 8.17 23.24 -0.93
N VAL A 3 8.70 24.46 -1.03
CA VAL A 3 8.61 25.29 -2.23
C VAL A 3 10.01 25.36 -2.84
N VAL A 4 10.08 25.45 -4.17
CA VAL A 4 11.31 25.69 -4.93
C VAL A 4 11.02 26.78 -5.94
N GLU A 5 11.83 27.83 -5.94
CA GLU A 5 11.75 28.91 -6.92
C GLU A 5 12.50 28.47 -8.20
N LEU A 6 11.85 28.56 -9.36
CA LEU A 6 12.41 28.14 -10.65
C LEU A 6 12.87 29.32 -11.52
N GLY A 7 12.53 30.56 -11.16
CA GLY A 7 12.84 31.78 -11.89
C GLY A 7 11.60 32.60 -12.26
N VAL A 8 11.80 33.62 -13.10
CA VAL A 8 10.76 34.56 -13.56
C VAL A 8 10.53 34.39 -15.06
N THR A 9 9.29 34.18 -15.46
CA THR A 9 8.89 34.13 -16.87
C THR A 9 8.49 35.50 -17.41
N HIS A 10 8.70 35.71 -18.71
CA HIS A 10 8.18 36.86 -19.46
C HIS A 10 7.12 36.42 -20.49
N VAL A 11 6.71 35.14 -20.48
CA VAL A 11 5.67 34.62 -21.38
C VAL A 11 4.31 35.20 -20.97
N PRO A 12 3.55 35.84 -21.88
CA PRO A 12 2.20 36.32 -21.58
C PRO A 12 1.28 35.17 -21.18
N ARG A 13 0.32 35.45 -20.29
CA ARG A 13 -0.64 34.44 -19.79
C ARG A 13 -1.38 33.75 -20.93
N GLU A 14 -1.78 34.51 -21.93
CA GLU A 14 -2.54 34.07 -23.10
C GLU A 14 -1.73 33.04 -23.90
N VAL A 15 -0.43 33.32 -24.12
CA VAL A 15 0.51 32.44 -24.81
C VAL A 15 0.77 31.16 -24.00
N PHE A 16 0.78 31.25 -22.66
CA PHE A 16 0.87 30.07 -21.81
C PHE A 16 -0.42 29.23 -21.82
N GLU A 17 -1.60 29.85 -21.83
CA GLU A 17 -2.87 29.13 -21.97
C GLU A 17 -3.02 28.49 -23.36
N ASP A 18 -2.53 29.13 -24.42
CA ASP A 18 -2.44 28.55 -25.76
C ASP A 18 -1.51 27.33 -25.78
N TYR A 19 -0.33 27.44 -25.19
CA TYR A 19 0.62 26.34 -25.04
C TYR A 19 0.05 25.18 -24.21
N LEU A 20 -0.63 25.45 -23.09
CA LEU A 20 -1.29 24.41 -22.30
C LEU A 20 -2.37 23.67 -23.10
N ARG A 21 -3.08 24.36 -24.00
CA ARG A 21 -4.06 23.76 -24.91
C ARG A 21 -3.42 22.92 -26.03
N ASP A 22 -2.23 23.29 -26.51
CA ASP A 22 -1.44 22.49 -27.46
C ASP A 22 -0.88 21.20 -26.82
N ILE A 23 -0.36 21.27 -25.59
CA ILE A 23 0.25 20.10 -24.94
C ILE A 23 -0.78 19.16 -24.28
N ALA A 24 -2.00 19.62 -23.99
CA ALA A 24 -3.03 18.83 -23.29
C ALA A 24 -3.32 17.44 -23.90
N PRO A 25 -3.38 17.23 -25.24
CA PRO A 25 -3.55 15.90 -25.82
C PRO A 25 -2.42 14.91 -25.51
N ARG A 26 -1.24 15.39 -25.08
CA ARG A 26 -0.12 14.55 -24.64
C ARG A 26 -0.20 14.17 -23.16
N PHE A 27 -1.00 14.88 -22.35
CA PHE A 27 -1.13 14.70 -20.90
C PHE A 27 -2.58 14.39 -20.49
N THR A 28 -3.09 13.25 -20.93
CA THR A 28 -4.44 12.78 -20.63
C THR A 28 -4.42 11.64 -19.61
N ALA A 29 -5.60 11.28 -19.07
CA ALA A 29 -5.73 10.06 -18.26
C ALA A 29 -5.35 8.78 -19.03
N GLU A 30 -5.46 8.78 -20.36
CA GLU A 30 -5.02 7.65 -21.19
C GLU A 30 -3.49 7.60 -21.35
N THR A 31 -2.80 8.74 -21.50
CA THR A 31 -1.34 8.78 -21.67
C THR A 31 -0.58 8.70 -20.33
N TYR A 32 -1.23 9.00 -19.20
CA TYR A 32 -0.60 9.01 -17.87
C TYR A 32 0.08 7.67 -17.53
N ARG A 33 1.35 7.73 -17.12
CA ARG A 33 2.14 6.59 -16.63
C ARG A 33 2.85 6.97 -15.33
N LEU A 34 2.64 6.20 -14.27
CA LEU A 34 3.02 6.62 -12.91
C LEU A 34 4.54 6.79 -12.75
N LEU A 35 5.34 5.97 -13.46
CA LEU A 35 6.81 6.02 -13.43
C LEU A 35 7.43 6.88 -14.54
N THR A 36 6.79 7.01 -15.70
CA THR A 36 7.45 7.52 -16.93
C THR A 36 6.75 8.70 -17.61
N HIS A 37 5.48 8.98 -17.31
CA HIS A 37 4.72 10.06 -17.94
C HIS A 37 3.65 10.60 -16.98
N ASN A 38 4.12 11.24 -15.91
CA ASN A 38 3.32 11.68 -14.77
C ASN A 38 3.35 13.21 -14.62
N CYS A 39 2.79 13.72 -13.51
CA CYS A 39 2.78 15.15 -13.17
C CYS A 39 4.18 15.79 -13.08
N ASN A 40 5.24 15.03 -12.77
CA ASN A 40 6.61 15.55 -12.73
C ASN A 40 7.12 15.84 -14.15
N ASN A 41 6.79 14.98 -15.12
CA ASN A 41 7.15 15.16 -16.53
C ASN A 41 6.40 16.36 -17.13
N PHE A 42 5.10 16.49 -16.86
CA PHE A 42 4.32 17.68 -17.21
C PHE A 42 4.92 18.96 -16.60
N SER A 43 5.22 18.94 -15.31
CA SER A 43 5.79 20.10 -14.60
C SER A 43 7.17 20.49 -15.12
N ASN A 44 7.97 19.51 -15.54
CA ASN A 44 9.26 19.75 -16.17
C ASN A 44 9.13 20.42 -17.55
N GLU A 45 8.24 19.91 -18.42
CA GLU A 45 8.01 20.50 -19.74
C GLU A 45 7.45 21.94 -19.62
N VAL A 46 6.49 22.15 -18.71
CA VAL A 46 5.96 23.50 -18.41
C VAL A 46 7.03 24.43 -17.84
N ALA A 47 7.91 23.96 -16.96
CA ALA A 47 9.02 24.77 -16.44
C ALA A 47 10.03 25.14 -17.54
N GLN A 48 10.38 24.18 -18.41
CA GLN A 48 11.26 24.42 -19.55
C GLN A 48 10.67 25.47 -20.52
N PHE A 49 9.36 25.41 -20.78
CA PHE A 49 8.68 26.43 -21.59
C PHE A 49 8.66 27.82 -20.93
N LEU A 50 8.36 27.90 -19.63
CA LEU A 50 8.19 29.19 -18.93
C LEU A 50 9.51 29.88 -18.57
N VAL A 51 10.52 29.14 -18.09
CA VAL A 51 11.76 29.71 -17.53
C VAL A 51 13.04 29.12 -18.14
N GLY A 52 12.94 28.21 -19.12
CA GLY A 52 14.12 27.58 -19.75
C GLY A 52 14.85 26.57 -18.88
N ALA A 53 14.30 26.24 -17.69
CA ALA A 53 14.90 25.35 -16.71
C ALA A 53 13.94 24.21 -16.33
N GLY A 54 14.48 23.02 -16.08
CA GLY A 54 13.69 21.88 -15.60
C GLY A 54 13.38 21.95 -14.09
N ILE A 55 12.55 21.02 -13.62
CA ILE A 55 12.40 20.79 -12.17
C ILE A 55 13.63 20.03 -11.62
N PRO A 56 13.91 20.10 -10.29
CA PRO A 56 15.06 19.43 -9.70
C PRO A 56 15.15 17.92 -10.02
N GLU A 57 16.33 17.47 -10.47
CA GLU A 57 16.55 16.12 -11.00
C GLU A 57 16.13 14.98 -10.06
N TYR A 58 16.26 15.15 -8.73
CA TYR A 58 15.83 14.16 -7.75
C TYR A 58 14.31 13.85 -7.81
N ILE A 59 13.50 14.73 -8.41
CA ILE A 59 12.06 14.52 -8.62
C ILE A 59 11.79 13.69 -9.89
N LEU A 60 12.68 13.80 -10.89
CA LEU A 60 12.61 13.07 -12.16
C LEU A 60 13.29 11.70 -12.07
N ASN A 61 14.34 11.57 -11.26
CA ASN A 61 15.12 10.35 -11.08
C ASN A 61 14.52 9.38 -10.03
N LEU A 62 13.61 9.85 -9.17
CA LEU A 62 12.92 9.04 -8.16
C LEU A 62 12.34 7.70 -8.68
N PRO A 63 11.69 7.62 -9.87
CA PRO A 63 11.25 6.34 -10.44
C PRO A 63 12.41 5.37 -10.68
N SER A 64 13.53 5.86 -11.20
CA SER A 64 14.75 5.08 -11.46
C SER A 64 15.42 4.61 -10.16
N GLU A 65 15.50 5.48 -9.15
CA GLU A 65 16.00 5.13 -7.81
C GLU A 65 15.16 4.03 -7.14
N VAL A 66 13.83 4.16 -7.21
CA VAL A 66 12.91 3.17 -6.64
C VAL A 66 12.97 1.83 -7.39
N MET A 67 13.05 1.86 -8.72
CA MET A 67 13.15 0.65 -9.56
C MET A 67 14.52 -0.03 -9.49
N SER A 68 15.61 0.70 -9.21
CA SER A 68 16.94 0.11 -8.99
C SER A 68 17.10 -0.57 -7.63
N SER A 69 16.20 -0.28 -6.68
CA SER A 69 16.20 -0.89 -5.35
C SER A 69 15.80 -2.38 -5.38
N PRO A 70 16.26 -3.21 -4.41
CA PRO A 70 15.81 -4.60 -4.27
C PRO A 70 14.29 -4.76 -4.08
N MET A 71 13.58 -3.70 -3.67
CA MET A 71 12.12 -3.73 -3.52
C MET A 71 11.37 -3.35 -4.80
N GLY A 72 12.03 -2.68 -5.77
CA GLY A 72 11.43 -2.20 -7.02
C GLY A 72 10.63 -3.29 -7.76
N PRO A 73 11.21 -4.48 -8.04
CA PRO A 73 10.49 -5.59 -8.65
C PRO A 73 9.31 -6.11 -7.81
N LEU A 74 9.40 -6.07 -6.47
CA LEU A 74 8.37 -6.56 -5.55
C LEU A 74 7.14 -5.62 -5.49
N ILE A 75 7.36 -4.31 -5.64
CA ILE A 75 6.27 -3.31 -5.64
C ILE A 75 5.73 -3.00 -7.03
N MET A 76 6.39 -3.45 -8.11
CA MET A 76 5.95 -3.21 -9.49
C MET A 76 4.49 -3.63 -9.76
N PRO A 77 3.95 -4.77 -9.26
CA PRO A 77 2.54 -5.11 -9.44
C PRO A 77 1.58 -4.12 -8.77
N MET A 78 1.96 -3.57 -7.61
CA MET A 78 1.18 -2.55 -6.90
C MET A 78 1.17 -1.22 -7.67
N ILE A 79 2.32 -0.84 -8.25
CA ILE A 79 2.46 0.33 -9.12
C ILE A 79 1.59 0.22 -10.37
N GLN A 80 1.59 -0.95 -11.04
CA GLN A 80 0.74 -1.19 -12.22
C GLN A 80 -0.76 -1.17 -11.88
N ASN A 81 -1.15 -1.71 -10.71
CA ASN A 81 -2.52 -1.63 -10.22
C ASN A 81 -2.95 -0.17 -10.00
N LEU A 82 -2.14 0.61 -9.28
CA LEU A 82 -2.41 2.02 -9.02
C LEU A 82 -2.44 2.87 -10.30
N GLU A 83 -1.54 2.62 -11.26
CA GLU A 83 -1.59 3.27 -12.57
C GLU A 83 -2.92 2.97 -13.29
N SER A 84 -3.35 1.71 -13.33
CA SER A 84 -4.65 1.33 -13.92
C SER A 84 -5.80 2.07 -13.25
N THR A 85 -5.82 2.13 -11.91
CA THR A 85 -6.85 2.86 -11.16
C THR A 85 -6.88 4.35 -11.48
N LEU A 86 -5.71 5.01 -11.53
CA LEU A 86 -5.58 6.43 -11.86
C LEU A 86 -6.04 6.74 -13.30
N ARG A 87 -5.59 5.95 -14.29
CA ARG A 87 -5.98 6.12 -15.71
C ARG A 87 -7.49 5.95 -15.91
N ASN A 88 -8.13 5.12 -15.09
CA ASN A 88 -9.58 4.88 -15.11
C ASN A 88 -10.40 5.86 -14.23
N ASN A 89 -9.77 6.86 -13.59
CA ASN A 89 -10.40 7.76 -12.61
C ASN A 89 -11.17 7.03 -11.48
N ALA A 90 -10.75 5.81 -11.13
CA ALA A 90 -11.36 5.01 -10.08
C ALA A 90 -10.73 5.32 -8.71
N ALA A 91 -11.46 5.03 -7.63
CA ALA A 91 -10.90 5.14 -6.28
C ALA A 91 -9.87 4.02 -6.03
N PRO A 92 -8.73 4.29 -5.36
CA PRO A 92 -7.76 3.27 -4.97
C PRO A 92 -8.39 2.26 -4.02
N GLN A 93 -8.59 1.03 -4.50
CA GLN A 93 -8.92 -0.10 -3.64
C GLN A 93 -7.68 -0.49 -2.84
N ALA A 94 -7.86 -0.89 -1.58
CA ALA A 94 -6.76 -1.30 -0.71
C ALA A 94 -6.06 -2.54 -1.29
N THR A 95 -4.84 -2.35 -1.81
CA THR A 95 -4.05 -3.41 -2.44
C THR A 95 -3.63 -4.45 -1.41
N GLN A 96 -4.35 -5.58 -1.39
CA GLN A 96 -3.98 -6.73 -0.55
C GLN A 96 -2.68 -7.32 -1.08
N PHE A 97 -1.59 -7.15 -0.32
CA PHE A 97 -0.32 -7.80 -0.62
C PHE A 97 -0.44 -9.30 -0.31
N VAL A 98 -0.81 -10.08 -1.33
CA VAL A 98 -0.82 -11.55 -1.29
C VAL A 98 0.50 -12.04 -1.89
N PRO A 99 1.51 -12.41 -1.09
CA PRO A 99 2.74 -12.99 -1.60
C PRO A 99 2.43 -14.40 -2.14
N THR A 100 2.24 -14.52 -3.45
CA THR A 100 2.20 -15.81 -4.12
C THR A 100 3.59 -16.45 -4.07
N PRO A 101 3.76 -17.64 -3.45
CA PRO A 101 5.04 -18.33 -3.51
C PRO A 101 5.28 -18.74 -4.97
N ALA A 102 6.36 -18.24 -5.55
CA ALA A 102 6.75 -18.59 -6.91
C ALA A 102 7.20 -20.06 -6.96
N SER A 103 6.28 -20.95 -7.35
CA SER A 103 6.57 -22.36 -7.57
C SER A 103 7.58 -22.53 -8.70
N VAL A 104 8.86 -22.65 -8.33
CA VAL A 104 9.97 -22.96 -9.24
C VAL A 104 9.88 -24.41 -9.71
N SER A 105 9.00 -24.64 -10.69
CA SER A 105 8.81 -25.93 -11.37
C SER A 105 10.04 -26.29 -12.21
N VAL A 106 11.07 -26.84 -11.57
CA VAL A 106 12.22 -27.44 -12.26
C VAL A 106 11.72 -28.65 -13.07
N PRO A 107 11.99 -28.73 -14.39
CA PRO A 107 11.55 -29.86 -15.19
C PRO A 107 12.30 -31.13 -14.80
N SER A 108 11.54 -32.21 -14.56
CA SER A 108 12.07 -33.52 -14.16
C SER A 108 12.65 -34.28 -15.36
N ALA A 109 13.77 -34.99 -15.14
CA ALA A 109 14.38 -35.91 -16.11
C ALA A 109 14.31 -37.36 -15.57
N PRO A 110 13.99 -38.37 -16.41
CA PRO A 110 13.67 -39.71 -15.94
C PRO A 110 14.88 -40.61 -15.64
N ASP A 111 14.61 -41.62 -14.80
CA ASP A 111 15.52 -42.56 -14.15
C ASP A 111 15.99 -43.72 -15.06
N LYS A 112 17.26 -44.19 -14.93
CA LYS A 112 17.60 -45.61 -14.65
C LYS A 112 19.10 -45.98 -14.51
N ALA A 113 19.43 -46.45 -13.30
CA ALA A 113 20.21 -47.66 -12.95
C ALA A 113 21.67 -47.90 -13.47
N ALA A 114 22.62 -48.11 -12.52
CA ALA A 114 23.47 -49.35 -12.43
C ALA A 114 24.41 -49.43 -11.19
N VAL A 115 23.94 -50.10 -10.12
CA VAL A 115 24.63 -51.15 -9.30
C VAL A 115 26.17 -51.15 -9.12
N LYS A 116 26.65 -51.08 -7.85
CA LYS A 116 27.31 -52.21 -7.12
C LYS A 116 27.36 -52.01 -5.58
N ARG A 117 27.67 -53.07 -4.82
CA ARG A 117 27.69 -53.18 -3.35
C ARG A 117 29.10 -52.99 -2.75
N GLU A 118 29.17 -52.68 -1.45
CA GLU A 118 29.74 -53.55 -0.39
C GLU A 118 29.27 -53.04 1.00
N GLU A 119 29.19 -53.91 2.03
CA GLU A 119 28.90 -53.58 3.45
C GLU A 119 29.62 -54.61 4.35
N PRO A 120 30.06 -54.25 5.58
CA PRO A 120 29.46 -54.91 6.75
C PRO A 120 29.35 -54.06 8.04
N ALA A 121 28.27 -54.29 8.81
CA ALA A 121 28.04 -53.85 10.21
C ALA A 121 28.40 -54.99 11.24
N PRO A 122 27.91 -55.10 12.51
CA PRO A 122 27.05 -54.23 13.36
C PRO A 122 27.53 -54.13 14.86
N PRO A 123 26.67 -54.15 15.93
CA PRO A 123 26.05 -53.01 16.63
C PRO A 123 26.65 -52.84 18.08
N PRO A 124 26.01 -52.88 19.30
CA PRO A 124 24.60 -52.95 19.80
C PRO A 124 24.16 -51.83 20.80
N ALA A 125 22.84 -51.79 21.10
CA ALA A 125 22.16 -51.23 22.31
C ALA A 125 22.21 -49.71 22.61
N ALA A 126 21.19 -49.04 23.19
CA ALA A 126 19.83 -49.42 23.66
C ALA A 126 18.82 -48.26 23.31
N ALA A 127 17.52 -48.47 23.04
CA ALA A 127 16.36 -48.54 23.97
C ALA A 127 16.19 -47.28 24.87
N GLU A 128 15.03 -46.65 25.13
CA GLU A 128 13.57 -46.90 24.96
C GLU A 128 12.86 -45.53 24.64
N ALA A 129 11.77 -45.31 23.88
CA ALA A 129 10.41 -45.88 23.76
C ALA A 129 9.30 -45.28 24.70
N SER A 130 8.49 -44.32 24.22
CA SER A 130 7.08 -43.92 24.61
C SER A 130 6.71 -42.54 24.00
N LYS A 131 5.54 -42.30 23.35
CA LYS A 131 4.14 -42.07 23.85
C LYS A 131 3.99 -40.81 24.73
N GLU A 132 2.98 -39.93 24.61
CA GLU A 132 1.82 -39.81 23.68
C GLU A 132 1.34 -38.31 23.62
N ALA A 133 0.24 -37.99 22.93
CA ALA A 133 -0.17 -36.61 22.59
C ALA A 133 -0.97 -35.85 23.68
N ALA A 134 -0.85 -34.50 23.71
CA ALA A 134 -1.86 -33.60 24.28
C ALA A 134 -1.74 -32.13 23.78
N ALA A 135 -2.85 -31.57 23.29
CA ALA A 135 -3.35 -30.16 23.29
C ALA A 135 -2.43 -28.92 23.05
N PRO A 136 -2.97 -27.81 22.49
CA PRO A 136 -2.21 -26.58 22.23
C PRO A 136 -2.13 -25.64 23.45
N ALA A 137 -1.03 -24.87 23.55
CA ALA A 137 -0.82 -23.89 24.61
C ALA A 137 -0.47 -22.48 24.08
N SER A 138 -1.34 -21.52 24.40
CA SER A 138 -1.09 -20.07 24.59
C SER A 138 0.05 -19.36 23.84
N ALA A 139 -0.31 -18.45 22.94
CA ALA A 139 0.59 -17.37 22.52
C ALA A 139 0.81 -16.35 23.67
N PRO A 140 2.00 -15.72 23.77
CA PRO A 140 2.27 -14.68 24.77
C PRO A 140 1.66 -13.33 24.34
N ALA A 141 0.98 -12.65 25.26
CA ALA A 141 0.53 -11.27 25.08
C ALA A 141 1.58 -10.26 25.60
N PRO A 142 1.77 -9.12 24.92
CA PRO A 142 2.45 -7.96 25.49
C PRO A 142 1.54 -6.71 25.62
N ALA A 143 2.01 -5.75 26.41
CA ALA A 143 1.56 -4.35 26.50
C ALA A 143 0.09 -4.07 26.92
N ALA A 144 -0.08 -3.73 28.19
CA ALA A 144 -1.19 -2.88 28.64
C ALA A 144 -0.92 -1.43 28.20
N ASP A 145 -1.15 -1.13 26.92
CA ASP A 145 -1.05 0.23 26.38
C ASP A 145 -2.26 1.08 26.86
N PRO A 146 -2.05 2.20 27.59
CA PRO A 146 -3.14 3.06 28.03
C PRO A 146 -3.95 3.63 26.85
N LEU A 147 -3.33 3.91 25.71
CA LEU A 147 -4.02 4.34 24.48
C LEU A 147 -4.86 3.21 23.88
N GLY A 148 -4.43 1.96 24.03
CA GLY A 148 -5.20 0.78 23.66
C GLY A 148 -6.53 0.70 24.41
N SER A 149 -6.54 1.03 25.70
CA SER A 149 -7.77 1.07 26.51
C SER A 149 -8.73 2.19 26.11
N ALA A 150 -8.21 3.37 25.72
CA ALA A 150 -9.02 4.48 25.23
C ALA A 150 -9.61 4.17 23.84
N ARG A 151 -8.79 3.66 22.92
CA ARG A 151 -9.21 3.21 21.59
C ARG A 151 -10.23 2.08 21.65
N GLY A 152 -10.07 1.14 22.59
CA GLY A 152 -11.03 0.06 22.84
C GLY A 152 -12.43 0.58 23.18
N LYS A 153 -12.54 1.52 24.12
CA LYS A 153 -13.83 2.14 24.51
C LYS A 153 -14.50 2.85 23.34
N VAL A 154 -13.76 3.64 22.56
CA VAL A 154 -14.29 4.33 21.37
C VAL A 154 -14.75 3.32 20.31
N GLN A 155 -13.99 2.23 20.10
CA GLN A 155 -14.35 1.18 19.15
C GLN A 155 -15.60 0.39 19.58
N GLU A 156 -15.77 0.15 20.89
CA GLU A 156 -16.96 -0.47 21.46
C GLU A 156 -18.21 0.42 21.31
N GLU A 157 -18.09 1.73 21.56
CA GLU A 157 -19.19 2.67 21.32
C GLU A 157 -19.56 2.79 19.83
N VAL A 158 -18.58 2.86 18.93
CA VAL A 158 -18.84 2.88 17.48
C VAL A 158 -19.56 1.60 17.04
N MET A 159 -19.16 0.44 17.56
CA MET A 159 -19.83 -0.83 17.27
C MET A 159 -21.27 -0.85 17.79
N ARG A 160 -21.52 -0.25 18.96
CA ARG A 160 -22.86 -0.16 19.57
C ARG A 160 -23.80 0.79 18.81
N GLU A 161 -23.32 1.97 18.42
CA GLU A 161 -24.07 2.90 17.54
C GLU A 161 -24.34 2.26 16.17
N PHE A 162 -23.35 1.58 15.59
CA PHE A 162 -23.50 0.87 14.32
C PHE A 162 -24.56 -0.22 14.41
N ALA A 163 -24.54 -1.05 15.46
CA ALA A 163 -25.56 -2.07 15.69
C ALA A 163 -26.96 -1.46 15.86
N ALA A 164 -27.10 -0.35 16.58
CA ALA A 164 -28.39 0.34 16.75
C ALA A 164 -28.92 0.93 15.44
N ILE A 165 -28.05 1.53 14.61
CA ILE A 165 -28.43 2.07 13.30
C ILE A 165 -28.81 0.93 12.35
N MET A 166 -28.05 -0.16 12.31
CA MET A 166 -28.37 -1.36 11.52
C MET A 166 -29.70 -2.02 11.96
N ALA A 167 -29.97 -2.07 13.27
CA ALA A 167 -31.22 -2.60 13.82
C ALA A 167 -32.46 -1.75 13.44
N SER A 168 -32.29 -0.49 13.05
CA SER A 168 -33.39 0.33 12.51
C SER A 168 -33.82 -0.09 11.09
N GLY A 169 -32.98 -0.86 10.37
CA GLY A 169 -33.23 -1.29 8.99
C GLY A 169 -33.21 -0.18 7.93
N THR A 170 -32.97 1.08 8.31
CA THR A 170 -33.13 2.25 7.42
C THR A 170 -31.96 2.49 6.47
N LEU A 171 -30.76 1.97 6.78
CA LEU A 171 -29.49 2.37 6.18
C LEU A 171 -28.65 1.15 5.79
N ARG A 172 -27.85 1.26 4.72
CA ARG A 172 -26.89 0.21 4.35
C ARG A 172 -25.66 0.24 5.25
N ALA A 173 -24.99 -0.91 5.40
CA ALA A 173 -23.87 -1.08 6.33
C ALA A 173 -22.72 -0.06 6.16
N SER A 174 -22.39 0.35 4.93
CA SER A 174 -21.37 1.40 4.68
C SER A 174 -21.79 2.77 5.21
N GLU A 175 -23.07 3.11 5.07
CA GLU A 175 -23.65 4.40 5.45
C GLU A 175 -23.90 4.47 6.96
N ALA A 176 -24.43 3.38 7.52
CA ALA A 176 -24.59 3.18 8.96
C ALA A 176 -23.25 3.24 9.71
N ALA A 177 -22.17 2.68 9.14
CA ALA A 177 -20.83 2.74 9.72
C ALA A 177 -20.26 4.18 9.73
N ALA A 178 -20.43 4.93 8.63
CA ALA A 178 -20.03 6.33 8.56
C ALA A 178 -20.80 7.20 9.56
N LEU A 179 -22.11 7.00 9.70
CA LEU A 179 -22.95 7.70 10.67
C LEU A 179 -22.62 7.33 12.12
N ALA A 180 -22.32 6.06 12.42
CA ALA A 180 -21.89 5.63 13.75
C ALA A 180 -20.54 6.25 14.14
N MET A 181 -19.54 6.18 13.26
CA MET A 181 -18.24 6.81 13.48
C MET A 181 -18.37 8.32 13.68
N ARG A 182 -19.18 9.00 12.86
CA ARG A 182 -19.43 10.43 12.98
C ARG A 182 -20.06 10.78 14.34
N ARG A 183 -21.13 10.09 14.77
CA ARG A 183 -21.80 10.36 16.05
C ARG A 183 -20.89 10.18 17.26
N VAL A 184 -20.06 9.13 17.28
CA VAL A 184 -19.11 8.92 18.39
C VAL A 184 -17.98 9.95 18.33
N MET A 185 -17.50 10.32 17.14
CA MET A 185 -16.49 11.37 16.99
C MET A 185 -17.02 12.77 17.37
N GLU A 186 -18.31 13.06 17.13
CA GLU A 186 -18.98 14.26 17.64
C GLU A 186 -19.07 14.20 19.18
N ARG A 187 -19.52 13.09 19.79
CA ARG A 187 -19.57 12.93 21.27
C ARG A 187 -18.21 13.03 21.97
N HIS A 188 -17.12 12.56 21.35
CA HIS A 188 -15.78 12.62 21.92
C HIS A 188 -15.00 13.88 21.52
N GLY A 189 -15.41 14.59 20.46
CA GLY A 189 -14.82 15.85 20.01
C GLY A 189 -14.99 16.96 21.05
N ASP A 190 -16.21 17.13 21.57
CA ASP A 190 -16.50 18.07 22.66
C ASP A 190 -15.94 17.60 24.02
N GLY A 191 -15.57 16.32 24.16
CA GLY A 191 -14.94 15.78 25.36
C GLY A 191 -13.46 16.16 25.52
N ALA A 192 -12.75 16.39 24.40
CA ALA A 192 -11.32 16.69 24.41
C ALA A 192 -10.98 18.09 24.96
N THR A 193 -11.94 19.02 24.98
CA THR A 193 -11.78 20.40 25.45
C THR A 193 -12.12 20.62 26.93
N MET A 194 -12.55 19.57 27.65
CA MET A 194 -12.86 19.63 29.10
C MET A 194 -11.97 18.69 29.94
N GLN A 195 -10.66 18.66 29.67
CA GLN A 195 -9.68 18.11 30.62
C GLN A 195 -8.34 18.89 30.65
N GLN A 196 -8.43 20.22 30.65
CA GLN A 196 -7.35 21.11 31.11
C GLN A 196 -7.94 22.45 31.56
N GLY A 197 -8.21 22.56 32.86
CA GLY A 197 -8.83 23.71 33.54
C GLY A 197 -9.05 23.38 35.01
#